data_AF-A0A212ETJ7-F1
#
_entry.id   AF-A0A212ETJ7-F1
#
_cell.length_a   1.000
_cell.length_b   1.000
_cell.length_c   1.000
_cell.angle_alpha   90.00
_cell.angle_beta   90.00
_cell.angle_gamma   90.00
#
_symmetry.space_group_name_H-M   'P 1'
#
loop_
_entity.id
_entity.type
_entity.pdbx_description
1 polymer ?
#
loop_
_entity_poly.entity_id
_entity_poly.type
_entity_poly.pdbx_seq_one_letter_code
_entity_poly.pdbx_strand_id
1 'polypeptide(L)'
;MDPGYFDVEKKQNPRETANIFSKITFWYILPIFAKGRKGQLSISDVYRCSPEHRSTPGGDALGAKWQEQLNKQSIGKKPSLMKAIFGVFGLEFTIVNFLYSVVDTSVKIITPTCLEGLINYFSSTSGVTKFDAYMYAVGVVGLTFISAVIMQPTILYLYDISMRVRVATSSLIYRKILRLDINAGGKASEGLAGHAINLLTTDAQRFDMASLFIMDLIRTPIEGVVVTYLMYNQVGASTFIGVSLLFLIIPLQAYLGKISSRLRHQTAIRTDNRIRLMNEVIQGIEAIKMYAWEKAFARIIGEARRKEMNIIKKISWLRAIMISCVKLNSKIAIFLTLVSFISFKNELTASKVFVVFSYYNILKYSLVDFLSLAISFTLEAQVSVHRMQEFLMLPEVDNCDGTDLVTIEGTKTVAMSGIFEKIGNGQQEYIKSESNLEQLKPAVLVSFKDYTAHWKSSEDEDMKNRVLALDDINLNIKPETLTTIVGTVGSGKSTLLLAMLRELSPTSGHLAVRGSIAYAAQEPWLFEASVRQNILFGQDLDLRRYKQVIKCCQLKSDLEILPYGDKTVVGERGV
;
A
#
# COMPACT_ATOMS: atom_id res chain seq x y z
N MET A 1 -0.83 25.90 7.80
CA MET A 1 -1.87 24.94 8.25
C MET A 1 -2.46 25.46 9.56
N ASP A 2 -3.76 25.27 9.78
CA ASP A 2 -4.41 25.71 11.02
C ASP A 2 -3.77 25.02 12.23
N PRO A 3 -3.35 25.75 13.29
CA PRO A 3 -2.74 25.16 14.48
C PRO A 3 -3.69 24.24 15.27
N GLY A 4 -4.99 24.22 14.95
CA GLY A 4 -5.95 23.22 15.45
C GLY A 4 -5.95 21.89 14.68
N TYR A 5 -5.05 21.69 13.72
CA TYR A 5 -4.99 20.51 12.83
C TYR A 5 -5.03 19.15 13.55
N PHE A 6 -4.42 19.05 14.75
CA PHE A 6 -4.33 17.80 15.51
C PHE A 6 -5.41 17.62 16.60
N ASP A 7 -6.16 18.67 16.94
CA ASP A 7 -7.06 18.69 18.11
C ASP A 7 -8.56 18.65 17.77
N VAL A 8 -8.94 18.55 16.49
CA VAL A 8 -10.37 18.46 16.12
C VAL A 8 -10.87 17.03 16.34
N GLU A 9 -11.69 16.84 17.37
CA GLU A 9 -12.44 15.59 17.57
C GLU A 9 -13.35 15.30 16.36
N LYS A 10 -12.95 14.32 15.55
CA LYS A 10 -13.72 13.89 14.38
C LYS A 10 -14.99 13.17 14.81
N LYS A 11 -16.10 13.50 14.16
CA LYS A 11 -17.40 12.85 14.37
C LYS A 11 -17.32 11.35 14.09
N GLN A 12 -18.09 10.55 14.83
CA GLN A 12 -18.19 9.11 14.64
C GLN A 12 -18.72 8.76 13.24
N ASN A 13 -18.27 7.63 12.69
CA ASN A 13 -18.70 7.17 11.37
C ASN A 13 -20.18 6.76 11.37
N PRO A 14 -21.04 7.36 10.52
CA PRO A 14 -22.47 7.05 10.48
C PRO A 14 -22.77 5.61 10.04
N ARG A 15 -21.80 4.89 9.44
CA ARG A 15 -21.93 3.45 9.13
C ARG A 15 -22.10 2.59 10.40
N GLU A 16 -21.55 3.01 11.53
CA GLU A 16 -21.60 2.24 12.79
C GLU A 16 -23.01 2.24 13.39
N THR A 17 -23.69 3.38 13.35
CA THR A 17 -25.05 3.56 13.89
C THR A 17 -26.14 3.25 12.86
N ALA A 18 -25.78 2.91 11.61
CA ALA A 18 -26.73 2.68 10.53
C ALA A 18 -27.43 1.32 10.64
N ASN A 19 -28.75 1.33 10.40
CA ASN A 19 -29.55 0.12 10.25
C ASN A 19 -29.10 -0.72 9.03
N ILE A 20 -29.41 -2.01 9.02
CA ILE A 20 -29.04 -2.94 7.93
C ILE A 20 -29.48 -2.42 6.55
N PHE A 21 -30.71 -1.90 6.44
CA PHE A 21 -31.20 -1.30 5.20
C PHE A 21 -30.35 -0.12 4.73
N SER A 22 -29.94 0.76 5.66
CA SER A 22 -29.08 1.90 5.37
C SER A 22 -27.67 1.44 4.95
N LYS A 23 -27.15 0.35 5.52
CA LYS A 23 -25.88 -0.26 5.14
C LYS A 23 -25.91 -0.86 3.72
N ILE A 24 -26.98 -1.58 3.36
CA ILE A 24 -27.13 -2.20 2.04
C ILE A 24 -27.34 -1.14 0.95
N THR A 25 -28.10 -0.08 1.23
CA THR A 25 -28.43 0.98 0.27
C THR A 25 -27.47 2.17 0.30
N PHE A 26 -26.47 2.16 1.18
CA PHE A 26 -25.51 3.26 1.39
C PHE A 26 -26.14 4.61 1.78
N TRP A 27 -27.34 4.58 2.37
CA TRP A 27 -28.09 5.80 2.71
C TRP A 27 -27.36 6.70 3.73
N TYR A 28 -26.51 6.11 4.58
CA TYR A 28 -25.73 6.83 5.58
C TYR A 28 -24.73 7.85 5.00
N ILE A 29 -24.44 7.80 3.69
CA ILE A 29 -23.52 8.73 3.02
C ILE A 29 -24.26 10.00 2.53
N LEU A 30 -25.59 9.98 2.42
CA LEU A 30 -26.36 11.13 1.93
C LEU A 30 -26.09 12.46 2.68
N PRO A 31 -25.90 12.49 4.01
CA PRO A 31 -25.59 13.73 4.72
C PRO A 31 -24.29 14.41 4.25
N ILE A 32 -23.24 13.64 3.94
CA ILE A 32 -21.98 14.22 3.47
C ILE A 32 -22.09 14.71 2.03
N PHE A 33 -22.85 14.02 1.18
CA PHE A 33 -23.16 14.50 -0.17
C PHE A 33 -24.01 15.77 -0.15
N ALA A 34 -24.99 15.86 0.74
CA ALA A 34 -25.81 17.05 0.90
C ALA A 34 -24.96 18.26 1.38
N LYS A 35 -23.96 18.02 2.24
CA LYS A 35 -23.01 19.04 2.68
C LYS A 35 -22.07 19.47 1.54
N GLY A 36 -21.47 18.50 0.83
CA GLY A 36 -20.60 18.76 -0.32
C GLY A 36 -21.30 19.43 -1.50
N ARG A 37 -22.63 19.27 -1.63
CA ARG A 37 -23.44 20.01 -2.60
C ARG A 37 -23.58 21.50 -2.24
N LYS A 38 -23.55 21.85 -0.96
CA LYS A 38 -23.72 23.24 -0.46
C LYS A 38 -22.41 24.03 -0.39
N GLY A 39 -21.27 23.36 -0.44
CA GLY A 39 -19.95 24.00 -0.38
C GLY A 39 -18.81 22.99 -0.39
N GLN A 40 -17.57 23.50 -0.39
CA GLN A 40 -16.39 22.65 -0.35
C GLN A 40 -16.29 21.93 1.01
N LEU A 41 -16.06 20.61 0.97
CA LEU A 41 -15.86 19.82 2.18
C LEU A 41 -14.52 20.18 2.81
N SER A 42 -14.55 20.39 4.13
CA SER A 42 -13.36 20.62 4.95
C SER A 42 -12.91 19.34 5.65
N ILE A 43 -11.67 19.31 6.15
CA ILE A 43 -11.12 18.13 6.84
C ILE A 43 -11.91 17.79 8.12
N SER A 44 -12.52 18.78 8.77
CA SER A 44 -13.40 18.59 9.93
C SER A 44 -14.75 17.92 9.59
N ASP A 45 -15.11 17.85 8.31
CA ASP A 45 -16.31 17.15 7.83
C ASP A 45 -16.10 15.64 7.65
N VAL A 46 -14.84 15.20 7.71
CA VAL A 46 -14.46 13.80 7.55
C VAL A 46 -14.65 13.06 8.87
N TYR A 47 -15.37 11.95 8.81
CA TYR A 47 -15.63 11.10 9.97
C TYR A 47 -14.36 10.39 10.47
N ARG A 48 -14.38 10.01 11.75
CA ARG A 48 -13.36 9.16 12.36
C ARG A 48 -13.36 7.77 11.71
N CYS A 49 -12.18 7.18 11.56
CA CYS A 49 -12.04 5.80 11.11
C CYS A 49 -12.70 4.84 12.11
N SER A 50 -13.41 3.85 11.58
CA SER A 50 -14.03 2.81 12.39
C SER A 50 -12.97 1.97 13.13
N PRO A 51 -13.29 1.39 14.30
CA PRO A 51 -12.33 0.61 15.10
C PRO A 51 -11.62 -0.49 14.31
N GLU A 52 -12.35 -1.18 13.42
CA GLU A 52 -11.83 -2.25 12.54
C GLU A 52 -10.83 -1.74 11.48
N HIS A 53 -10.83 -0.44 11.17
CA HIS A 53 -9.95 0.18 10.17
C HIS A 53 -8.74 0.89 10.78
N ARG A 54 -8.56 0.79 12.11
CA ARG A 54 -7.38 1.35 12.78
C ARG A 54 -6.14 0.50 12.47
N SER A 55 -4.99 1.14 12.42
CA SER A 55 -3.72 0.46 12.10
C SER A 55 -3.27 -0.52 13.18
N THR A 56 -3.55 -0.23 14.45
CA THR A 56 -3.06 -1.01 15.60
C THR A 56 -3.54 -2.46 15.57
N PRO A 57 -4.86 -2.77 15.57
CA PRO A 57 -5.32 -4.15 15.69
C PRO A 57 -4.89 -5.04 14.52
N GLY A 58 -4.98 -4.52 13.29
CA GLY A 58 -4.59 -5.25 12.09
C GLY A 58 -3.08 -5.44 11.97
N GLY A 59 -2.30 -4.40 12.32
CA GLY A 59 -0.84 -4.45 12.33
C GLY A 59 -0.29 -5.41 13.38
N ASP A 60 -0.85 -5.42 14.59
CA ASP A 60 -0.43 -6.32 15.68
C ASP A 60 -0.78 -7.78 15.37
N ALA A 61 -1.99 -8.04 14.88
CA ALA A 61 -2.40 -9.39 14.49
C ALA A 61 -1.53 -9.97 13.36
N LEU A 62 -1.22 -9.15 12.34
CA LEU A 62 -0.33 -9.55 11.25
C LEU A 62 1.12 -9.71 11.72
N GLY A 63 1.59 -8.82 12.60
CA GLY A 63 2.92 -8.91 13.21
C GLY A 63 3.12 -10.20 14.01
N ALA A 64 2.15 -10.57 14.85
CA ALA A 64 2.19 -11.83 15.59
C ALA A 64 2.21 -13.06 14.66
N LYS A 65 1.39 -13.06 13.60
CA LYS A 65 1.39 -14.14 12.60
C LYS A 65 2.67 -14.19 11.77
N TRP A 66 3.28 -13.05 11.49
CA TRP A 66 4.58 -12.97 10.83
C TRP A 66 5.69 -13.54 11.71
N GLN A 67 5.71 -13.19 13.01
CA GLN A 67 6.63 -13.76 13.99
C GLN A 67 6.50 -15.30 14.07
N GLU A 68 5.27 -15.82 14.05
CA GLU A 68 5.01 -17.27 14.01
C GLU A 68 5.61 -17.93 12.75
N GLN A 69 5.60 -17.24 11.60
CA GLN A 69 6.23 -17.73 10.36
C GLN A 69 7.76 -17.64 10.42
N LEU A 70 8.32 -16.58 11.02
CA LEU A 70 9.76 -16.45 11.24
C LEU A 70 10.27 -17.56 12.17
N ASN A 71 9.55 -17.89 13.24
CA ASN A 71 9.93 -18.99 14.13
C ASN A 71 9.99 -20.34 13.41
N LYS A 72 9.18 -20.56 12.36
CA LYS A 72 9.24 -21.79 11.53
C LYS A 72 10.51 -21.88 10.67
N GLN A 73 11.24 -20.78 10.50
CA GLN A 73 12.57 -20.79 9.86
C GLN A 73 13.59 -21.59 10.68
N SER A 74 13.48 -21.59 12.02
CA SER A 74 14.31 -22.43 12.91
C SER A 74 14.11 -23.94 12.66
N ILE A 75 12.98 -24.33 12.06
CA ILE A 75 12.59 -25.72 11.74
C ILE A 75 12.89 -26.03 10.25
N GLY A 76 13.61 -25.14 9.54
CA GLY A 76 14.00 -25.33 8.13
C GLY A 76 12.92 -25.05 7.10
N LYS A 77 11.78 -24.45 7.49
CA LYS A 77 10.72 -24.04 6.54
C LYS A 77 10.90 -22.58 6.13
N LYS A 78 10.78 -22.29 4.83
CA LYS A 78 10.83 -20.90 4.33
C LYS A 78 9.62 -20.10 4.83
N PRO A 79 9.82 -18.94 5.49
CA PRO A 79 8.71 -18.08 5.89
C PRO A 79 7.97 -17.54 4.66
N SER A 80 6.66 -17.31 4.78
CA SER A 80 5.83 -16.79 3.70
C SER A 80 4.85 -15.73 4.18
N LEU A 81 4.98 -14.51 3.63
CA LEU A 81 4.10 -13.39 3.98
C LEU A 81 2.66 -13.66 3.54
N MET A 82 2.47 -14.32 2.39
CA MET A 82 1.15 -14.71 1.91
C MET A 82 0.40 -15.60 2.91
N LYS A 83 1.09 -16.53 3.59
CA LYS A 83 0.49 -17.39 4.62
C LYS A 83 0.12 -16.61 5.88
N ALA A 84 0.90 -15.59 6.25
CA ALA A 84 0.58 -14.72 7.38
C ALA A 84 -0.67 -13.88 7.07
N ILE A 85 -0.75 -13.28 5.87
CA ILE A 85 -1.92 -12.51 5.42
C ILE A 85 -3.17 -13.40 5.38
N PHE A 86 -3.06 -14.60 4.80
CA PHE A 86 -4.17 -15.56 4.73
C PHE A 86 -4.59 -16.05 6.13
N GLY A 87 -3.67 -16.18 7.07
CA GLY A 87 -3.96 -16.56 8.44
C GLY A 87 -4.77 -15.53 9.24
N VAL A 88 -4.73 -14.25 8.86
CA VAL A 88 -5.50 -13.17 9.52
C VAL A 88 -6.79 -12.88 8.78
N PHE A 89 -6.75 -12.72 7.46
CA PHE A 89 -7.89 -12.22 6.66
C PHE A 89 -8.49 -13.29 5.73
N GLY A 90 -7.80 -14.41 5.51
CA GLY A 90 -8.11 -15.34 4.43
C GLY A 90 -9.39 -16.14 4.62
N LEU A 91 -9.73 -16.54 5.84
CA LEU A 91 -10.91 -17.38 6.11
C LEU A 91 -12.23 -16.60 5.89
N GLU A 92 -12.32 -15.39 6.43
CA GLU A 92 -13.48 -14.51 6.23
C GLU A 92 -13.63 -14.11 4.75
N PHE A 93 -12.50 -13.82 4.09
CA PHE A 93 -12.44 -13.48 2.68
C PHE A 93 -12.93 -14.63 1.79
N THR A 94 -12.46 -15.87 2.00
CA THR A 94 -12.81 -17.00 1.14
C THR A 94 -14.26 -17.41 1.28
N ILE A 95 -14.81 -17.44 2.51
CA ILE A 95 -16.20 -17.84 2.75
C ILE A 95 -17.18 -16.86 2.09
N VAL A 96 -16.99 -15.56 2.30
CA VAL A 96 -17.91 -14.54 1.74
C VAL A 96 -17.84 -14.53 0.21
N ASN A 97 -16.64 -14.60 -0.37
CA ASN A 97 -16.49 -14.66 -1.82
C ASN A 97 -17.07 -15.94 -2.43
N PHE A 98 -16.90 -17.08 -1.76
CA PHE A 98 -17.47 -18.34 -2.23
C PHE A 98 -19.00 -18.27 -2.25
N LEU A 99 -19.62 -17.77 -1.18
CA LEU A 99 -21.07 -17.58 -1.12
C LEU A 99 -21.56 -16.62 -2.22
N TYR A 100 -20.88 -15.49 -2.39
CA TYR A 100 -21.18 -14.54 -3.46
C TYR A 100 -21.06 -15.17 -4.85
N SER A 101 -19.99 -15.92 -5.09
CA SER A 101 -19.75 -16.61 -6.36
C SER A 101 -20.89 -17.56 -6.71
N VAL A 102 -21.36 -18.36 -5.74
CA VAL A 102 -22.47 -19.28 -5.97
C VAL A 102 -23.74 -18.51 -6.34
N VAL A 103 -24.10 -17.49 -5.57
CA VAL A 103 -25.33 -16.71 -5.81
C VAL A 103 -25.27 -15.99 -7.15
N ASP A 104 -24.17 -15.31 -7.47
CA ASP A 104 -24.05 -14.54 -8.71
C ASP A 104 -24.02 -15.46 -9.95
N THR A 105 -23.34 -16.62 -9.88
CA THR A 105 -23.38 -17.61 -10.96
C THR A 105 -24.79 -18.19 -11.14
N SER A 106 -25.52 -18.50 -10.06
CA SER A 106 -26.92 -18.94 -10.15
C SER A 106 -27.82 -17.90 -10.80
N VAL A 107 -27.72 -16.64 -10.41
CA VAL A 107 -28.54 -15.56 -10.98
C VAL A 107 -28.25 -15.36 -12.47
N LYS A 108 -26.97 -15.38 -12.86
CA LYS A 108 -26.56 -15.26 -14.28
C LYS A 108 -27.04 -16.42 -15.15
N ILE A 109 -27.14 -17.62 -14.60
CA ILE A 109 -27.63 -18.81 -15.30
C ILE A 109 -29.16 -18.78 -15.45
N ILE A 110 -29.88 -18.43 -14.37
CA ILE A 110 -31.34 -18.52 -14.35
C ILE A 110 -31.97 -17.37 -15.17
N THR A 111 -31.38 -16.18 -15.18
CA THR A 111 -31.97 -15.01 -15.85
C THR A 111 -32.23 -15.23 -17.35
N PRO A 112 -31.29 -15.76 -18.17
CA PRO A 112 -31.55 -16.11 -19.56
C PRO A 112 -32.64 -17.18 -19.75
N THR A 113 -32.73 -18.17 -18.85
CA THR A 113 -33.77 -19.22 -18.94
C THR A 113 -35.17 -18.67 -18.64
N CYS A 114 -35.31 -17.73 -17.69
CA CYS A 114 -36.58 -17.04 -17.48
C CYS A 114 -36.95 -16.18 -18.69
N LEU A 115 -35.96 -15.52 -19.32
CA LEU A 115 -36.19 -14.75 -20.54
C LEU A 115 -36.65 -15.64 -21.70
N GLU A 116 -36.13 -16.87 -21.80
CA GLU A 116 -36.57 -17.86 -22.78
C GLU A 116 -38.06 -18.19 -22.64
N GLY A 117 -38.51 -18.51 -21.41
CA GLY A 117 -39.90 -18.82 -21.11
C GLY A 117 -40.84 -17.64 -21.42
N LEU A 118 -40.39 -16.41 -21.14
CA LEU A 118 -41.13 -15.20 -21.47
C LEU A 118 -41.25 -14.98 -22.98
N ILE A 119 -40.18 -15.21 -23.75
CA ILE A 119 -40.22 -15.06 -25.22
C ILE A 119 -41.10 -16.15 -25.85
N ASN A 120 -41.08 -17.37 -25.31
CA ASN A 120 -41.94 -18.45 -25.79
C ASN A 120 -43.43 -18.10 -25.64
N TYR A 121 -43.86 -17.43 -24.57
CA TYR A 121 -45.26 -16.96 -24.46
C TYR A 121 -45.72 -16.08 -25.64
N PHE A 122 -44.82 -15.31 -26.25
CA PHE A 122 -45.12 -14.50 -27.43
C PHE A 122 -45.02 -15.26 -28.76
N SER A 123 -44.53 -16.50 -28.74
CA SER A 123 -44.55 -17.38 -29.91
C SER A 123 -45.86 -18.18 -29.95
N SER A 124 -46.51 -18.19 -31.11
CA SER A 124 -47.85 -18.76 -31.32
C SER A 124 -47.97 -20.27 -31.07
N THR A 125 -46.85 -20.95 -30.78
CA THR A 125 -46.70 -22.41 -30.73
C THR A 125 -46.47 -22.96 -29.33
N SER A 126 -46.26 -22.14 -28.32
CA SER A 126 -46.03 -22.64 -26.96
C SER A 126 -47.25 -22.36 -26.09
N GLY A 127 -47.90 -23.42 -25.59
CA GLY A 127 -49.08 -23.36 -24.72
C GLY A 127 -48.79 -22.80 -23.32
N VAL A 128 -47.90 -21.80 -23.22
CA VAL A 128 -47.50 -21.14 -21.98
C VAL A 128 -48.68 -20.30 -21.48
N THR A 129 -49.07 -20.52 -20.22
CA THR A 129 -50.20 -19.80 -19.65
C THR A 129 -49.81 -18.35 -19.33
N LYS A 130 -50.80 -17.45 -19.26
CA LYS A 130 -50.57 -16.06 -18.83
C LYS A 130 -49.92 -15.98 -17.44
N PHE A 131 -50.24 -16.93 -16.57
CA PHE A 131 -49.68 -17.02 -15.21
C PHE A 131 -48.18 -17.32 -15.25
N ASP A 132 -47.77 -18.30 -16.05
CA ASP A 132 -46.35 -18.66 -16.21
C ASP A 132 -45.53 -17.50 -16.78
N ALA A 133 -46.09 -16.75 -17.73
CA ALA A 133 -45.46 -15.56 -18.29
C ALA A 133 -45.22 -14.46 -17.23
N TYR A 134 -46.19 -14.21 -16.34
CA TYR A 134 -45.99 -13.29 -15.21
C TYR A 134 -44.93 -13.81 -14.23
N MET A 135 -44.90 -15.12 -13.95
CA MET A 135 -43.86 -15.72 -13.09
C MET A 135 -42.46 -15.58 -13.70
N TYR A 136 -42.29 -15.77 -15.01
CA TYR A 136 -41.02 -15.53 -15.68
C TYR A 136 -40.61 -14.05 -15.64
N ALA A 137 -41.54 -13.13 -15.86
CA ALA A 137 -41.26 -11.69 -15.77
C ALA A 137 -40.84 -11.26 -14.36
N VAL A 138 -41.56 -11.72 -13.33
CA VAL A 138 -41.20 -11.50 -11.92
C VAL A 138 -39.85 -12.15 -11.61
N GLY A 139 -39.57 -13.33 -12.16
CA GLY A 139 -38.27 -13.98 -12.06
C GLY A 139 -37.13 -13.13 -12.61
N VAL A 140 -37.26 -12.58 -13.82
CA VAL A 140 -36.23 -11.71 -14.42
C VAL A 140 -36.00 -10.44 -13.59
N VAL A 141 -37.06 -9.75 -13.19
CA VAL A 141 -36.96 -8.53 -12.38
C VAL A 141 -36.42 -8.83 -10.98
N GLY A 142 -36.89 -9.90 -10.34
CA GLY A 142 -36.45 -10.33 -9.02
C GLY A 142 -34.98 -10.75 -9.00
N LEU A 143 -34.54 -11.55 -9.96
CA LEU A 143 -33.15 -12.01 -10.07
C LEU A 143 -32.19 -10.85 -10.36
N THR A 144 -32.57 -9.93 -11.26
CA THR A 144 -31.74 -8.74 -11.54
C THR A 144 -31.67 -7.80 -10.33
N PHE A 145 -32.76 -7.64 -9.58
CA PHE A 145 -32.75 -6.89 -8.32
C PHE A 145 -31.87 -7.55 -7.25
N ILE A 146 -31.98 -8.88 -7.07
CA ILE A 146 -31.14 -9.64 -6.12
C ILE A 146 -29.66 -9.49 -6.49
N SER A 147 -29.30 -9.62 -7.76
CA SER A 147 -27.92 -9.40 -8.23
C SER A 147 -27.41 -8.00 -7.87
N ALA A 148 -28.21 -6.95 -8.12
CA ALA A 148 -27.83 -5.58 -7.80
C ALA A 148 -27.64 -5.33 -6.29
N VAL A 149 -28.55 -5.87 -5.46
CA VAL A 149 -28.53 -5.72 -3.99
C VAL A 149 -27.36 -6.46 -3.37
N ILE A 150 -26.93 -7.59 -3.94
CA ILE A 150 -25.81 -8.39 -3.42
C ILE A 150 -24.46 -7.89 -3.94
N MET A 151 -24.39 -7.48 -5.21
CA MET A 151 -23.13 -7.09 -5.86
C MET A 151 -22.50 -5.87 -5.18
N GLN A 152 -23.26 -4.80 -4.93
CA GLN A 152 -22.69 -3.55 -4.42
C GLN A 152 -22.12 -3.67 -2.99
N PRO A 153 -22.83 -4.26 -2.01
CA PRO A 153 -22.28 -4.48 -0.68
C PRO A 153 -21.09 -5.43 -0.68
N THR A 154 -21.09 -6.45 -1.54
CA THR A 154 -19.95 -7.39 -1.65
C THR A 154 -18.71 -6.66 -2.16
N ILE A 155 -18.84 -5.81 -3.19
CA ILE A 155 -17.72 -4.99 -3.67
C ILE A 155 -17.19 -4.07 -2.58
N LEU A 156 -18.07 -3.42 -1.79
CA LEU A 156 -17.63 -2.61 -0.65
C LEU A 156 -16.86 -3.46 0.38
N TYR A 157 -17.37 -4.65 0.71
CA TYR A 157 -16.72 -5.56 1.65
C TYR A 157 -15.33 -6.01 1.15
N LEU A 158 -15.16 -6.25 -0.15
CA LEU A 158 -13.87 -6.58 -0.73
C LEU A 158 -12.88 -5.43 -0.60
N TYR A 159 -13.32 -4.19 -0.89
CA TYR A 159 -12.49 -3.00 -0.66
C TYR A 159 -12.16 -2.78 0.82
N ASP A 160 -13.08 -3.12 1.73
CA ASP A 160 -12.88 -3.02 3.16
C ASP A 160 -11.77 -3.97 3.63
N ILE A 161 -11.83 -5.26 3.25
CA ILE A 161 -10.78 -6.23 3.54
C ILE A 161 -9.46 -5.82 2.90
N SER A 162 -9.46 -5.38 1.63
CA SER A 162 -8.23 -4.99 0.95
C SER A 162 -7.55 -3.83 1.65
N MET A 163 -8.34 -2.86 2.12
CA MET A 163 -7.86 -1.72 2.90
C MET A 163 -7.25 -2.17 4.23
N ARG A 164 -7.87 -3.14 4.94
CA ARG A 164 -7.31 -3.72 6.16
C ARG A 164 -5.98 -4.42 5.91
N VAL A 165 -5.88 -5.22 4.83
CA VAL A 165 -4.64 -5.87 4.42
C VAL A 165 -3.56 -4.83 4.12
N ARG A 166 -3.89 -3.79 3.34
CA ARG A 166 -2.98 -2.69 3.02
C ARG A 166 -2.47 -1.98 4.28
N VAL A 167 -3.36 -1.60 5.19
CA VAL A 167 -2.98 -0.90 6.42
C VAL A 167 -2.11 -1.80 7.31
N ALA A 168 -2.44 -3.08 7.44
CA ALA A 168 -1.67 -4.04 8.23
C ALA A 168 -0.27 -4.26 7.65
N THR A 169 -0.14 -4.46 6.33
CA THR A 169 1.17 -4.63 5.68
C THR A 169 2.01 -3.35 5.74
N SER A 170 1.39 -2.17 5.55
CA SER A 170 2.07 -0.89 5.73
C SER A 170 2.57 -0.70 7.17
N SER A 171 1.78 -1.08 8.18
CA SER A 171 2.23 -1.03 9.58
C SER A 171 3.43 -1.95 9.82
N LEU A 172 3.41 -3.18 9.27
CA LEU A 172 4.50 -4.13 9.42
C LEU A 172 5.79 -3.65 8.77
N ILE A 173 5.71 -3.11 7.54
CA ILE A 173 6.84 -2.52 6.81
C ILE A 173 7.40 -1.32 7.58
N TYR A 174 6.53 -0.43 8.09
CA TYR A 174 6.96 0.73 8.87
C TYR A 174 7.71 0.32 10.14
N ARG A 175 7.21 -0.69 10.89
CA ARG A 175 7.91 -1.25 12.06
C ARG A 175 9.24 -1.90 11.70
N LYS A 176 9.37 -2.45 10.48
CA LYS A 176 10.62 -3.03 9.99
C LYS A 176 11.65 -1.96 9.65
N ILE A 177 11.24 -0.86 9.00
CA ILE A 177 12.12 0.26 8.65
C ILE A 177 12.83 0.80 9.90
N LEU A 178 12.11 0.93 11.02
CA LEU A 178 12.65 1.43 12.28
C LEU A 178 13.65 0.48 12.97
N ARG A 179 13.79 -0.77 12.49
CA ARG A 179 14.66 -1.79 13.09
C ARG A 179 15.76 -2.29 12.15
N LEU A 180 15.81 -1.77 10.93
CA LEU A 180 16.66 -2.31 9.89
C LEU A 180 18.12 -1.91 10.09
N ASP A 181 19.06 -2.85 9.93
CA ASP A 181 20.49 -2.54 9.97
C ASP A 181 20.90 -1.81 8.68
N ILE A 182 21.23 -0.52 8.84
CA ILE A 182 21.64 0.38 7.76
C ILE A 182 22.88 -0.15 7.02
N ASN A 183 23.71 -0.96 7.69
CA ASN A 183 24.94 -1.51 7.10
C ASN A 183 24.70 -2.74 6.24
N ALA A 184 23.71 -3.57 6.56
CA ALA A 184 23.47 -4.80 5.83
C ALA A 184 22.72 -4.61 4.50
N GLY A 185 22.08 -3.47 4.30
CA GLY A 185 21.43 -3.09 3.04
C GLY A 185 22.39 -2.60 1.94
N GLY A 186 23.62 -3.15 1.89
CA GLY A 186 24.77 -2.68 1.11
C GLY A 186 24.43 -1.94 -0.20
N LYS A 187 25.02 -0.75 -0.36
CA LYS A 187 24.84 0.23 -1.46
C LYS A 187 23.49 0.97 -1.55
N ALA A 188 22.56 0.81 -0.60
CA ALA A 188 21.20 1.33 -0.79
C ALA A 188 20.63 2.20 0.35
N SER A 189 21.35 2.94 1.19
CA SER A 189 20.65 3.85 2.13
C SER A 189 19.78 4.89 1.39
N GLU A 190 20.26 5.44 0.27
CA GLU A 190 19.47 6.33 -0.61
C GLU A 190 18.37 5.59 -1.40
N GLY A 191 18.63 4.34 -1.82
CA GLY A 191 17.69 3.55 -2.62
C GLY A 191 16.63 2.80 -1.79
N LEU A 192 16.94 2.44 -0.55
CA LEU A 192 16.11 1.67 0.36
C LEU A 192 14.97 2.51 0.91
N ALA A 193 15.21 3.79 1.18
CA ALA A 193 14.15 4.74 1.51
C ALA A 193 13.15 4.85 0.34
N GLY A 194 13.64 5.04 -0.89
CA GLY A 194 12.81 5.06 -2.09
C GLY A 194 12.09 3.72 -2.34
N HIS A 195 12.77 2.60 -2.10
CA HIS A 195 12.21 1.25 -2.20
C HIS A 195 11.10 1.03 -1.17
N ALA A 196 11.32 1.38 0.09
CA ALA A 196 10.35 1.29 1.16
C ALA A 196 9.12 2.17 0.91
N ILE A 197 9.32 3.40 0.42
CA ILE A 197 8.23 4.28 -0.01
C ILE A 197 7.43 3.61 -1.14
N ASN A 198 8.09 3.02 -2.13
CA ASN A 198 7.42 2.31 -3.20
C ASN A 198 6.66 1.06 -2.70
N LEU A 199 7.20 0.32 -1.72
CA LEU A 199 6.50 -0.79 -1.08
C LEU A 199 5.21 -0.33 -0.40
N LEU A 200 5.27 0.80 0.33
CA LEU A 200 4.15 1.37 1.06
C LEU A 200 3.09 2.02 0.15
N THR A 201 3.50 2.62 -0.97
CA THR A 201 2.60 3.41 -1.83
C THR A 201 2.09 2.62 -3.03
N THR A 202 2.97 1.92 -3.74
CA THR A 202 2.62 1.22 -4.98
C THR A 202 2.23 -0.22 -4.72
N ASP A 203 3.11 -0.98 -4.04
CA ASP A 203 2.94 -2.43 -3.91
C ASP A 203 1.79 -2.74 -2.93
N ALA A 204 1.65 -1.98 -1.84
CA ALA A 204 0.52 -2.14 -0.91
C ALA A 204 -0.84 -1.79 -1.53
N GLN A 205 -0.89 -0.91 -2.54
CA GLN A 205 -2.12 -0.58 -3.25
C GLN A 205 -2.56 -1.70 -4.21
N ARG A 206 -1.65 -2.58 -4.65
CA ARG A 206 -1.99 -3.71 -5.55
C ARG A 206 -2.95 -4.71 -4.92
N PHE A 207 -2.98 -4.80 -3.58
CA PHE A 207 -3.95 -5.63 -2.86
C PHE A 207 -5.40 -5.21 -3.09
N ASP A 208 -5.67 -3.91 -3.32
CA ASP A 208 -7.03 -3.41 -3.57
C ASP A 208 -7.63 -4.06 -4.80
N MET A 209 -6.94 -3.99 -5.93
CA MET A 209 -7.42 -4.59 -7.18
C MET A 209 -7.35 -6.12 -7.13
N ALA A 210 -6.30 -6.71 -6.56
CA ALA A 210 -6.18 -8.16 -6.51
C ALA A 210 -7.29 -8.83 -5.69
N SER A 211 -7.72 -8.21 -4.57
CA SER A 211 -8.80 -8.73 -3.74
C SER A 211 -10.13 -8.88 -4.49
N LEU A 212 -10.38 -8.03 -5.49
CA LEU A 212 -11.59 -8.06 -6.31
C LEU A 212 -11.59 -9.23 -7.30
N PHE A 213 -10.43 -9.61 -7.83
CA PHE A 213 -10.34 -10.54 -8.96
C PHE A 213 -9.70 -11.90 -8.62
N ILE A 214 -9.07 -12.09 -7.46
CA ILE A 214 -8.42 -13.37 -7.10
C ILE A 214 -9.39 -14.54 -7.19
N MET A 215 -10.63 -14.36 -6.73
CA MET A 215 -11.65 -15.41 -6.73
C MET A 215 -12.24 -15.65 -8.12
N ASP A 216 -12.19 -14.64 -9.00
CA ASP A 216 -12.58 -14.79 -10.40
C ASP A 216 -11.69 -15.82 -11.12
N LEU A 217 -10.43 -16.00 -10.71
CA LEU A 217 -9.54 -17.01 -11.30
C LEU A 217 -10.09 -18.44 -11.19
N ILE A 218 -10.75 -18.77 -10.07
CA ILE A 218 -11.37 -20.09 -9.84
C ILE A 218 -12.80 -20.10 -10.37
N ARG A 219 -13.52 -18.99 -10.20
CA ARG A 219 -14.92 -18.88 -10.57
C ARG A 219 -15.13 -18.87 -12.09
N THR A 220 -14.36 -18.09 -12.86
CA THR A 220 -14.62 -17.90 -14.30
C THR A 220 -14.47 -19.17 -15.14
N PRO A 221 -13.52 -20.09 -14.88
CA PRO A 221 -13.46 -21.36 -15.59
C PRO A 221 -14.68 -22.25 -15.29
N ILE A 222 -15.12 -22.31 -14.03
CA ILE A 222 -16.30 -23.08 -13.62
C ILE A 222 -17.54 -22.51 -14.31
N GLU A 223 -17.72 -21.19 -14.25
CA GLU A 223 -18.83 -20.49 -14.93
C GLU A 223 -18.80 -20.73 -16.44
N GLY A 224 -17.62 -20.70 -17.07
CA GLY A 224 -17.45 -20.97 -18.50
C GLY A 224 -17.88 -22.39 -18.90
N VAL A 225 -17.53 -23.40 -18.10
CA VAL A 225 -17.94 -24.79 -18.33
C VAL A 225 -19.46 -24.94 -18.20
N VAL A 226 -20.06 -24.39 -17.14
CA VAL A 226 -21.50 -24.49 -16.90
C VAL A 226 -22.30 -23.78 -17.99
N VAL A 227 -21.90 -22.56 -18.39
CA VAL A 227 -22.58 -21.81 -19.46
C VAL A 227 -22.43 -22.53 -20.81
N THR A 228 -21.25 -23.10 -21.10
CA THR A 228 -21.05 -23.89 -22.33
C THR A 228 -21.94 -25.13 -22.36
N TYR A 229 -22.12 -25.81 -21.23
CA TYR A 229 -23.03 -26.94 -21.12
C TYR A 229 -24.49 -26.54 -21.35
N LEU A 230 -24.94 -25.42 -20.78
CA LEU A 230 -26.30 -24.91 -21.00
C LEU A 230 -26.53 -24.47 -22.45
N MET A 231 -25.52 -23.88 -23.09
CA MET A 231 -25.58 -23.56 -24.52
C MET A 231 -25.65 -24.83 -25.38
N TYR A 232 -24.93 -25.89 -25.01
CA TYR A 232 -25.01 -27.18 -25.70
C TYR A 232 -26.43 -27.77 -25.64
N ASN A 233 -27.14 -27.62 -24.52
CA ASN A 233 -28.54 -28.06 -24.43
C ASN A 233 -29.48 -27.29 -25.39
N GLN A 234 -29.14 -26.05 -25.75
CA GLN A 234 -29.97 -25.19 -26.60
C GLN A 234 -29.70 -25.37 -28.10
N VAL A 235 -28.41 -25.45 -28.48
CA VAL A 235 -27.96 -25.40 -29.88
C VAL A 235 -27.19 -26.66 -30.30
N GLY A 236 -27.04 -27.63 -29.40
CA GLY A 236 -26.32 -28.87 -29.65
C GLY A 236 -24.85 -28.63 -30.02
N ALA A 237 -24.35 -29.45 -30.94
CA ALA A 237 -22.95 -29.47 -31.37
C ALA A 237 -22.44 -28.14 -31.96
N SER A 238 -23.32 -27.27 -32.46
CA SER A 238 -22.93 -25.96 -33.00
C SER A 238 -22.24 -25.08 -31.97
N THR A 239 -22.53 -25.27 -30.67
CA THR A 239 -21.91 -24.55 -29.56
C THR A 239 -20.39 -24.63 -29.58
N PHE A 240 -19.84 -25.81 -29.91
CA PHE A 240 -18.40 -26.02 -29.91
C PHE A 240 -17.67 -25.19 -30.97
N ILE A 241 -18.31 -24.88 -32.11
CA ILE A 241 -17.70 -24.08 -33.17
C ILE A 241 -17.49 -22.65 -32.70
N GLY A 242 -18.52 -22.03 -32.12
CA GLY A 242 -18.41 -20.66 -31.61
C GLY A 242 -17.53 -20.55 -30.37
N VAL A 243 -17.59 -21.53 -29.46
CA VAL A 243 -16.72 -21.58 -28.27
C VAL A 243 -15.25 -21.80 -28.66
N SER A 244 -14.96 -22.64 -29.66
CA SER A 244 -13.59 -22.83 -30.17
C SER A 244 -13.01 -21.53 -30.73
N LEU A 245 -13.81 -20.73 -31.44
CA LEU A 245 -13.38 -19.42 -31.92
C LEU A 245 -13.07 -18.46 -30.75
N LEU A 246 -13.88 -18.48 -29.69
CA LEU A 246 -13.61 -17.66 -28.50
C LEU A 246 -12.26 -18.01 -27.87
N PHE A 247 -11.96 -19.30 -27.73
CA PHE A 247 -10.68 -19.77 -27.19
C PHE A 247 -9.50 -19.46 -28.11
N LEU A 248 -9.66 -19.52 -29.43
CA LEU A 248 -8.60 -19.22 -30.40
C LEU A 248 -8.08 -17.77 -30.30
N ILE A 249 -8.93 -16.84 -29.84
CA ILE A 249 -8.57 -15.42 -29.72
C ILE A 249 -7.78 -15.11 -28.43
N ILE A 250 -7.85 -15.96 -27.40
CA ILE A 250 -7.06 -15.81 -26.17
C ILE A 250 -5.55 -15.80 -26.45
N PRO A 251 -4.94 -16.76 -27.17
CA PRO A 251 -3.50 -16.73 -27.46
C PRO A 251 -3.11 -15.56 -28.36
N LEU A 252 -3.99 -15.15 -29.30
CA LEU A 252 -3.76 -13.95 -30.11
C LEU A 252 -3.69 -12.69 -29.22
N GLN A 253 -4.61 -12.55 -28.26
CA GLN A 253 -4.59 -11.46 -27.29
C GLN A 253 -3.36 -11.50 -26.39
N ALA A 254 -2.94 -12.68 -25.93
CA ALA A 254 -1.71 -12.83 -25.14
C ALA A 254 -0.48 -12.38 -25.94
N TYR A 255 -0.40 -12.75 -27.23
CA TYR A 255 0.68 -12.32 -28.12
C TYR A 255 0.70 -10.80 -28.34
N LEU A 256 -0.45 -10.20 -28.66
CA LEU A 256 -0.58 -8.74 -28.79
C LEU A 256 -0.29 -8.03 -27.46
N GLY A 257 -0.67 -8.63 -26.33
CA GLY A 257 -0.35 -8.19 -24.97
C GLY A 257 1.16 -8.16 -24.69
N LYS A 258 1.91 -9.16 -25.17
CA LYS A 258 3.39 -9.20 -25.06
C LYS A 258 4.05 -8.06 -25.84
N ILE A 259 3.55 -7.75 -27.04
CA ILE A 259 4.00 -6.59 -27.82
C ILE A 259 3.67 -5.29 -27.08
N SER A 260 2.44 -5.18 -26.54
CA SER A 260 2.01 -4.02 -25.74
C SER A 260 2.91 -3.81 -24.52
N SER A 261 3.31 -4.89 -23.84
CA SER A 261 4.25 -4.82 -22.70
C SER A 261 5.62 -4.30 -23.11
N ARG A 262 6.20 -4.79 -24.22
CA ARG A 262 7.50 -4.31 -24.72
C ARG A 262 7.46 -2.83 -25.08
N LEU A 263 6.40 -2.37 -25.74
CA LEU A 263 6.22 -0.96 -26.07
C LEU A 263 6.03 -0.10 -24.82
N ARG A 264 5.25 -0.57 -23.83
CA ARG A 264 5.09 0.13 -22.54
C ARG A 264 6.42 0.34 -21.82
N HIS A 265 7.28 -0.67 -21.81
CA HIS A 265 8.63 -0.55 -21.24
C HIS A 265 9.46 0.52 -21.98
N GLN A 266 9.42 0.54 -23.32
CA GLN A 266 10.10 1.59 -24.08
C GLN A 266 9.52 2.98 -23.81
N THR A 267 8.21 3.11 -23.61
CA THR A 267 7.59 4.38 -23.20
C THR A 267 8.14 4.83 -21.85
N ALA A 268 8.19 3.94 -20.84
CA ALA A 268 8.75 4.27 -19.53
C ALA A 268 10.16 4.85 -19.63
N ILE A 269 11.07 4.19 -20.35
CA ILE A 269 12.45 4.68 -20.57
C ILE A 269 12.48 6.08 -21.19
N ARG A 270 11.61 6.36 -22.18
CA ARG A 270 11.56 7.69 -22.82
C ARG A 270 10.95 8.75 -21.92
N THR A 271 9.93 8.39 -21.15
CA THR A 271 9.28 9.27 -20.17
C THR A 271 10.26 9.64 -19.05
N ASP A 272 11.03 8.67 -18.53
CA ASP A 272 12.03 8.91 -17.49
C ASP A 272 13.12 9.87 -17.97
N ASN A 273 13.62 9.69 -19.19
CA ASN A 273 14.58 10.63 -19.78
C ASN A 273 14.01 12.06 -19.89
N ARG A 274 12.76 12.22 -20.32
CA ARG A 274 12.10 13.53 -20.38
C ARG A 274 11.93 14.15 -18.98
N ILE A 275 11.52 13.37 -17.98
CA ILE A 275 11.33 13.85 -16.60
C ILE A 275 12.68 14.26 -16.01
N ARG A 276 13.75 13.48 -16.25
CA ARG A 276 15.10 13.83 -15.84
C ARG A 276 15.54 15.18 -16.42
N LEU A 277 15.44 15.37 -17.73
CA LEU A 277 15.77 16.65 -18.39
C LEU A 277 14.94 17.81 -17.84
N MET A 278 13.66 17.57 -17.55
CA MET A 278 12.78 18.58 -16.95
C MET A 278 13.21 18.94 -15.54
N ASN A 279 13.63 17.98 -14.72
CA ASN A 279 14.14 18.22 -13.37
C ASN A 279 15.46 19.00 -13.41
N GLU A 280 16.38 18.66 -14.30
CA GLU A 280 17.64 19.41 -14.50
C GLU A 280 17.36 20.88 -14.87
N VAL A 281 16.36 21.14 -15.72
CA VAL A 281 15.93 22.50 -16.08
C VAL A 281 15.29 23.25 -14.90
N ILE A 282 14.45 22.59 -14.10
CA ILE A 282 13.80 23.22 -12.93
C ILE A 282 14.83 23.55 -11.86
N GLN A 283 15.78 22.66 -11.59
CA GLN A 283 16.87 22.89 -10.64
C GLN A 283 17.80 24.03 -11.10
N GLY A 284 18.04 24.15 -12.41
CA GLY A 284 18.85 25.21 -13.01
C GLY A 284 18.07 26.45 -13.47
N ILE A 285 16.83 26.66 -13.04
CA ILE A 285 15.93 27.64 -13.69
C ILE A 285 16.43 29.09 -13.59
N GLU A 286 17.09 29.45 -12.49
CA GLU A 286 17.63 30.79 -12.28
C GLU A 286 18.75 31.11 -13.28
N ALA A 287 19.70 30.18 -13.44
CA ALA A 287 20.77 30.30 -14.42
C ALA A 287 20.22 30.31 -15.86
N ILE A 288 19.24 29.44 -16.17
CA ILE A 288 18.63 29.38 -17.50
C ILE A 288 17.95 30.70 -17.86
N LYS A 289 17.27 31.35 -16.91
CA LYS A 289 16.66 32.68 -17.09
C LYS A 289 17.72 33.78 -17.23
N MET A 290 18.80 33.72 -16.46
CA MET A 290 19.91 34.67 -16.55
C MET A 290 20.55 34.68 -17.95
N TYR A 291 20.66 33.51 -18.59
CA TYR A 291 21.24 33.35 -19.93
C TYR A 291 20.22 33.37 -21.08
N ALA A 292 18.92 33.54 -20.78
CA ALA A 292 17.83 33.50 -21.77
C ALA A 292 17.84 32.22 -22.65
N TRP A 293 18.15 31.07 -22.04
CA TRP A 293 18.25 29.77 -22.73
C TRP A 293 16.92 29.00 -22.82
N GLU A 294 15.79 29.63 -22.50
CA GLU A 294 14.50 28.95 -22.38
C GLU A 294 14.09 28.28 -23.70
N LYS A 295 14.30 28.96 -24.84
CA LYS A 295 13.96 28.41 -26.17
C LYS A 295 14.83 27.20 -26.53
N ALA A 296 16.11 27.20 -26.15
CA ALA A 296 17.02 26.09 -26.43
C ALA A 296 16.62 24.84 -25.65
N PHE A 297 16.40 24.98 -24.34
CA PHE A 297 15.94 23.88 -23.49
C PHE A 297 14.53 23.40 -23.86
N ALA A 298 13.62 24.31 -24.24
CA ALA A 298 12.30 23.93 -24.74
C ALA A 298 12.38 23.05 -26.00
N ARG A 299 13.33 23.32 -26.90
CA ARG A 299 13.54 22.47 -28.10
C ARG A 299 14.06 21.08 -27.73
N ILE A 300 15.02 20.99 -26.81
CA ILE A 300 15.57 19.71 -26.32
C ILE A 300 14.45 18.85 -25.70
N ILE A 301 13.64 19.44 -24.82
CA ILE A 301 12.49 18.76 -24.19
C ILE A 301 11.45 18.37 -25.27
N GLY A 302 11.21 19.24 -26.24
CA GLY A 302 10.31 18.98 -27.37
C GLY A 302 10.72 17.77 -28.21
N GLU A 303 12.02 17.60 -28.49
CA GLU A 303 12.56 16.43 -29.19
C GLU A 303 12.41 15.15 -28.37
N ALA A 304 12.69 15.20 -27.06
CA ALA A 304 12.45 14.08 -26.15
C ALA A 304 10.96 13.67 -26.15
N ARG A 305 10.05 14.65 -26.07
CA ARG A 305 8.60 14.43 -26.13
C ARG A 305 8.15 13.84 -27.46
N ARG A 306 8.74 14.25 -28.59
CA ARG A 306 8.39 13.68 -29.91
C ARG A 306 8.76 12.20 -29.99
N LYS A 307 9.93 11.82 -29.48
CA LYS A 307 10.37 10.41 -29.40
C LYS A 307 9.45 9.58 -28.51
N GLU A 308 9.03 10.13 -27.37
CA GLU A 308 8.05 9.52 -26.46
C GLU A 308 6.68 9.33 -27.16
N MET A 309 6.17 10.39 -27.79
CA MET A 309 4.86 10.40 -28.46
C MET A 309 4.77 9.39 -29.60
N ASN A 310 5.86 9.17 -30.34
CA ASN A 310 5.89 8.17 -31.42
C ASN A 310 5.63 6.75 -30.90
N ILE A 311 6.14 6.41 -29.71
CA ILE A 311 5.91 5.09 -29.09
C ILE A 311 4.50 5.03 -28.52
N ILE A 312 4.05 6.09 -27.85
CA ILE A 312 2.68 6.19 -27.33
C ILE A 312 1.66 6.01 -28.46
N LYS A 313 1.88 6.62 -29.63
CA LYS A 313 1.03 6.46 -30.80
C LYS A 313 0.93 4.99 -31.23
N LYS A 314 2.05 4.27 -31.29
CA LYS A 314 2.08 2.82 -31.60
C LYS A 314 1.28 2.00 -30.58
N ILE A 315 1.43 2.30 -29.29
CA ILE A 315 0.65 1.66 -28.21
C ILE A 315 -0.85 1.93 -28.38
N SER A 316 -1.23 3.17 -28.65
CA SER A 316 -2.64 3.54 -28.84
C SER A 316 -3.27 2.80 -30.02
N TRP A 317 -2.56 2.67 -31.15
CA TRP A 317 -3.01 1.86 -32.29
C TRP A 317 -3.15 0.38 -31.92
N LEU A 318 -2.15 -0.19 -31.24
CA LEU A 318 -2.22 -1.58 -30.79
C LEU A 318 -3.40 -1.82 -29.84
N ARG A 319 -3.65 -0.89 -28.91
CA ARG A 319 -4.78 -0.94 -27.98
C ARG A 319 -6.13 -0.87 -28.71
N ALA A 320 -6.25 -0.02 -29.72
CA ALA A 320 -7.44 0.06 -30.56
C ALA A 320 -7.72 -1.27 -31.27
N ILE A 321 -6.69 -1.91 -31.83
CA ILE A 321 -6.79 -3.22 -32.48
C ILE A 321 -7.23 -4.29 -31.45
N MET A 322 -6.62 -4.32 -30.27
CA MET A 322 -6.97 -5.28 -29.21
C MET A 322 -8.44 -5.15 -28.77
N ILE A 323 -8.91 -3.93 -28.48
CA ILE A 323 -10.30 -3.68 -28.06
C ILE A 323 -11.28 -4.06 -29.18
N SER A 324 -10.95 -3.71 -30.43
CA SER A 324 -11.79 -4.05 -31.58
C SER A 324 -11.88 -5.57 -31.81
N CYS A 325 -10.76 -6.29 -31.69
CA CYS A 325 -10.73 -7.75 -31.82
C CYS A 325 -11.64 -8.43 -30.78
N VAL A 326 -11.58 -8.00 -29.51
CA VAL A 326 -12.46 -8.51 -28.43
C VAL A 326 -13.94 -8.28 -28.74
N LYS A 327 -14.30 -7.05 -29.19
CA LYS A 327 -15.70 -6.69 -29.47
C LYS A 327 -16.26 -7.44 -30.68
N LEU A 328 -15.44 -7.66 -31.71
CA LEU A 328 -15.80 -8.39 -32.91
C LEU A 328 -15.96 -9.90 -32.62
N ASN A 329 -15.06 -10.46 -31.81
CA ASN A 329 -15.00 -11.89 -31.49
C ASN A 329 -16.35 -12.47 -31.07
N SER A 330 -17.00 -11.86 -30.07
CA SER A 330 -18.28 -12.37 -29.56
C SER A 330 -19.38 -12.36 -30.63
N LYS A 331 -19.37 -11.38 -31.54
CA LYS A 331 -20.38 -11.28 -32.62
C LYS A 331 -20.15 -12.33 -33.70
N ILE A 332 -18.90 -12.56 -34.09
CA ILE A 332 -18.54 -13.61 -35.05
C ILE A 332 -18.81 -15.00 -34.46
N ALA A 333 -18.51 -15.22 -33.18
CA ALA A 333 -18.80 -16.47 -32.50
C ALA A 333 -20.31 -16.77 -32.52
N ILE A 334 -21.15 -15.80 -32.12
CA ILE A 334 -22.62 -15.95 -32.20
C ILE A 334 -23.05 -16.27 -33.64
N PHE A 335 -22.57 -15.50 -34.62
CA PHE A 335 -22.92 -15.69 -36.03
C PHE A 335 -22.59 -17.09 -36.53
N LEU A 336 -21.36 -17.59 -36.32
CA LEU A 336 -20.95 -18.92 -36.74
C LEU A 336 -21.75 -20.03 -36.06
N THR A 337 -22.12 -19.83 -34.80
CA THR A 337 -22.93 -20.79 -34.03
C THR A 337 -24.34 -20.90 -34.62
N LEU A 338 -24.96 -19.76 -34.94
CA LEU A 338 -26.30 -19.73 -35.56
C LEU A 338 -26.29 -20.29 -36.98
N VAL A 339 -25.28 -19.94 -37.78
CA VAL A 339 -25.13 -20.48 -39.15
C VAL A 339 -24.93 -22.00 -39.12
N SER A 340 -24.06 -22.50 -38.24
CA SER A 340 -23.87 -23.94 -38.06
C SER A 340 -25.16 -24.65 -37.64
N PHE A 341 -25.95 -24.03 -36.76
CA PHE A 341 -27.20 -24.62 -36.30
C PHE A 341 -28.22 -24.78 -37.43
N ILE A 342 -28.31 -23.77 -38.32
CA ILE A 342 -29.13 -23.83 -39.53
C ILE A 342 -28.59 -24.90 -40.49
N SER A 343 -27.26 -25.00 -40.64
CA SER A 343 -26.65 -26.03 -41.49
C SER A 343 -26.94 -27.46 -41.01
N PHE A 344 -27.14 -27.67 -39.71
CA PHE A 344 -27.57 -28.97 -39.15
C PHE A 344 -29.08 -29.25 -39.32
N LYS A 345 -29.80 -28.45 -40.10
CA LYS A 345 -31.24 -28.58 -40.39
C LYS A 345 -32.14 -28.50 -39.14
N ASN A 346 -31.70 -27.80 -38.10
CA ASN A 346 -32.52 -27.55 -36.92
C ASN A 346 -33.37 -26.28 -37.10
N GLU A 347 -34.57 -26.27 -36.51
CA GLU A 347 -35.44 -25.09 -36.52
C GLU A 347 -34.96 -24.03 -35.53
N LEU A 348 -34.73 -22.82 -36.07
CA LEU A 348 -34.30 -21.66 -35.31
C LEU A 348 -35.51 -20.89 -34.79
N THR A 349 -35.71 -20.90 -33.47
CA THR A 349 -36.72 -20.07 -32.80
C THR A 349 -36.09 -18.79 -32.25
N ALA A 350 -36.87 -17.72 -32.17
CA ALA A 350 -36.42 -16.45 -31.59
C ALA A 350 -35.93 -16.62 -30.14
N SER A 351 -36.60 -17.46 -29.34
CA SER A 351 -36.21 -17.76 -27.95
C SER A 351 -34.78 -18.33 -27.86
N LYS A 352 -34.44 -19.32 -28.68
CA LYS A 352 -33.09 -19.90 -28.73
C LYS A 352 -32.03 -18.85 -29.08
N VAL A 353 -32.30 -17.98 -30.06
CA VAL A 353 -31.33 -16.94 -30.48
C VAL A 353 -31.03 -15.97 -29.34
N PHE A 354 -32.06 -15.51 -28.61
CA PHE A 354 -31.89 -14.58 -27.49
C PHE A 354 -31.14 -15.21 -26.31
N VAL A 355 -31.42 -16.47 -26.00
CA VAL A 355 -30.72 -17.22 -24.93
C VAL A 355 -29.25 -17.39 -25.27
N VAL A 356 -28.95 -17.81 -26.51
CA VAL A 356 -27.57 -17.98 -27.01
C VAL A 356 -26.81 -16.66 -26.98
N PHE A 357 -27.45 -15.57 -27.40
CA PHE A 357 -26.86 -14.23 -27.32
C PHE A 357 -26.53 -13.83 -25.88
N SER A 358 -27.42 -14.14 -24.94
CA SER A 358 -27.24 -13.85 -23.52
C SER A 358 -26.07 -14.65 -22.93
N TYR A 359 -26.01 -15.96 -23.20
CA TYR A 359 -24.92 -16.82 -22.76
C TYR A 359 -23.57 -16.44 -23.39
N TYR A 360 -23.53 -16.06 -24.67
CA TYR A 360 -22.31 -15.56 -25.29
C TYR A 360 -21.80 -14.26 -24.66
N ASN A 361 -22.70 -13.36 -24.25
CA ASN A 361 -22.30 -12.14 -23.54
C ASN A 361 -21.71 -12.49 -22.16
N ILE A 362 -22.34 -13.41 -21.40
CA ILE A 362 -21.82 -13.88 -20.12
C ILE A 362 -20.43 -14.52 -20.31
N LEU A 363 -20.30 -15.44 -21.27
CA LEU A 363 -19.05 -16.14 -21.56
C LEU A 363 -17.93 -15.17 -21.98
N LYS A 364 -18.27 -14.15 -22.79
CA LYS A 364 -17.34 -13.08 -23.17
C LYS A 364 -16.85 -12.30 -21.95
N TYR A 365 -17.77 -11.81 -21.11
CA TYR A 365 -17.39 -11.07 -19.92
C TYR A 365 -16.49 -11.92 -19.01
N SER A 366 -16.90 -13.14 -18.70
CA SER A 366 -16.19 -13.99 -17.73
C SER A 366 -14.83 -14.48 -18.26
N LEU A 367 -14.74 -15.04 -19.47
CA LEU A 367 -13.49 -15.65 -19.98
C LEU A 367 -12.54 -14.68 -20.66
N VAL A 368 -13.04 -13.63 -21.33
CA VAL A 368 -12.19 -12.74 -22.14
C VAL A 368 -11.80 -11.51 -21.34
N ASP A 369 -12.78 -10.82 -20.75
CA ASP A 369 -12.54 -9.54 -20.08
C ASP A 369 -12.02 -9.75 -18.64
N PHE A 370 -12.75 -10.51 -17.80
CA PHE A 370 -12.45 -10.64 -16.36
C PHE A 370 -11.28 -11.58 -16.08
N LEU A 371 -11.19 -12.75 -16.71
CA LEU A 371 -10.08 -13.69 -16.50
C LEU A 371 -8.70 -13.05 -16.80
N SER A 372 -8.62 -12.24 -17.87
CA SER A 372 -7.38 -11.54 -18.24
C SER A 372 -6.95 -10.52 -17.17
N LEU A 373 -7.92 -9.76 -16.63
CA LEU A 373 -7.69 -8.82 -15.53
C LEU A 373 -7.31 -9.56 -14.24
N ALA A 374 -7.99 -10.66 -13.92
CA ALA A 374 -7.72 -11.49 -12.75
C ALA A 374 -6.29 -12.03 -12.75
N ILE A 375 -5.83 -12.59 -13.88
CA ILE A 375 -4.45 -13.08 -14.02
C ILE A 375 -3.46 -11.92 -13.83
N SER A 376 -3.72 -10.78 -14.47
CA SER A 376 -2.81 -9.63 -14.42
C SER A 376 -2.64 -9.08 -13.00
N PHE A 377 -3.75 -8.79 -12.31
CA PHE A 377 -3.71 -8.23 -10.95
C PHE A 377 -3.21 -9.24 -9.91
N THR A 378 -3.53 -10.52 -10.06
CA THR A 378 -3.02 -11.57 -9.16
C THR A 378 -1.51 -11.72 -9.27
N LEU A 379 -0.96 -11.72 -10.48
CA LEU A 379 0.49 -11.78 -10.69
C LEU A 379 1.20 -10.54 -10.14
N GLU A 380 0.65 -9.34 -10.35
CA GLU A 380 1.20 -8.11 -9.78
C GLU A 380 1.20 -8.13 -8.25
N ALA A 381 0.12 -8.60 -7.62
CA ALA A 381 0.05 -8.76 -6.18
C ALA A 381 1.03 -9.83 -5.66
N GLN A 382 1.22 -10.94 -6.38
CA GLN A 382 2.20 -11.96 -6.02
C GLN A 382 3.63 -11.40 -6.02
N VAL A 383 4.00 -10.61 -7.04
CA VAL A 383 5.30 -9.92 -7.10
C VAL A 383 5.45 -8.92 -5.95
N SER A 384 4.38 -8.19 -5.64
CA SER A 384 4.34 -7.22 -4.52
C SER A 384 4.57 -7.91 -3.18
N VAL A 385 3.88 -9.03 -2.91
CA VAL A 385 4.07 -9.85 -1.71
C VAL A 385 5.51 -10.38 -1.62
N HIS A 386 6.09 -10.81 -2.75
CA HIS A 386 7.44 -11.31 -2.77
C HIS A 386 8.47 -10.23 -2.40
N ARG A 387 8.35 -9.02 -2.97
CA ARG A 387 9.23 -7.88 -2.63
C ARG A 387 9.08 -7.45 -1.18
N MET A 388 7.84 -7.37 -0.68
CA MET A 388 7.60 -7.09 0.74
C MET A 388 8.23 -8.15 1.63
N GLN A 389 8.13 -9.42 1.25
CA GLN A 389 8.76 -10.51 1.99
C GLN A 389 10.29 -10.39 1.98
N GLU A 390 10.92 -10.13 0.83
CA GLU A 390 12.38 -9.90 0.74
C GLU A 390 12.81 -8.75 1.65
N PHE A 391 12.06 -7.64 1.65
CA PHE A 391 12.32 -6.50 2.52
C PHE A 391 12.19 -6.84 4.01
N LEU A 392 11.14 -7.57 4.40
CA LEU A 392 10.93 -8.00 5.78
C LEU A 392 11.99 -8.98 6.29
N MET A 393 12.68 -9.68 5.38
CA MET A 393 13.75 -10.62 5.68
C MET A 393 15.13 -9.97 5.78
N LEU A 394 15.26 -8.67 5.49
CA LEU A 394 16.49 -7.93 5.72
C LEU A 394 16.88 -7.99 7.21
N PRO A 395 18.17 -8.01 7.54
CA PRO A 395 18.60 -8.12 8.93
C PRO A 395 18.22 -6.88 9.74
N GLU A 396 17.95 -7.10 11.02
CA GLU A 396 17.60 -6.07 11.99
C GLU A 396 18.82 -5.74 12.87
N VAL A 397 18.84 -4.54 13.44
CA VAL A 397 19.79 -4.16 14.49
C VAL A 397 19.45 -4.95 15.75
N ASP A 398 20.46 -5.51 16.42
CA ASP A 398 20.28 -6.27 17.66
C ASP A 398 19.70 -5.37 18.77
N ASN A 399 18.45 -5.63 19.12
CA ASN A 399 17.66 -4.78 20.01
C ASN A 399 17.96 -5.14 21.49
N CYS A 400 19.13 -4.74 21.98
CA CYS A 400 19.58 -5.02 23.35
C CYS A 400 18.89 -4.14 24.43
N ASP A 401 18.06 -3.18 24.03
CA ASP A 401 17.53 -2.14 24.92
C ASP A 401 16.13 -2.46 25.48
N GLY A 402 15.57 -3.64 25.16
CA GLY A 402 14.33 -4.16 25.77
C GLY A 402 13.02 -3.51 25.30
N THR A 403 13.07 -2.57 24.35
CA THR A 403 11.90 -1.94 23.71
C THR A 403 11.36 -2.82 22.58
N ASP A 404 10.26 -3.51 22.85
CA ASP A 404 9.56 -4.31 21.82
C ASP A 404 8.77 -3.41 20.87
N LEU A 405 9.32 -3.15 19.68
CA LEU A 405 8.65 -2.40 18.61
C LEU A 405 7.66 -3.29 17.80
N VAL A 406 7.52 -4.57 18.16
CA VAL A 406 6.58 -5.49 17.50
C VAL A 406 5.15 -5.33 18.01
N THR A 407 4.95 -4.86 19.24
CA THR A 407 3.61 -4.59 19.81
C THR A 407 3.47 -3.13 20.24
N ILE A 408 2.44 -2.44 19.74
CA ILE A 408 2.10 -1.06 20.16
C ILE A 408 1.27 -1.11 21.45
N GLU A 409 1.68 -1.91 22.44
CA GLU A 409 1.12 -1.75 23.77
C GLU A 409 1.77 -0.53 24.42
N GLY A 410 0.92 0.32 25.01
CA GLY A 410 1.32 1.44 25.85
C GLY A 410 2.02 0.91 27.09
N THR A 411 3.26 0.45 26.93
CA THR A 411 4.14 0.18 28.05
C THR A 411 4.31 1.52 28.72
N LYS A 412 3.72 1.61 29.92
CA LYS A 412 3.74 2.76 30.82
C LYS A 412 5.08 3.46 30.65
N THR A 413 5.02 4.72 30.21
CA THR A 413 6.09 5.68 30.47
C THR A 413 6.58 5.39 31.87
N VAL A 414 7.86 5.04 32.00
CA VAL A 414 8.51 4.96 33.31
C VAL A 414 8.26 6.32 33.93
N ALA A 415 7.29 6.38 34.82
CA ALA A 415 6.95 7.58 35.52
C ALA A 415 8.19 7.90 36.34
N MET A 416 9.00 8.85 35.88
CA MET A 416 9.87 9.59 36.77
C MET A 416 8.95 10.29 37.75
N SER A 417 8.70 9.63 38.88
CA SER A 417 7.89 10.13 39.98
C SER A 417 8.62 11.31 40.62
N GLY A 418 8.45 12.50 40.05
CA GLY A 418 8.64 13.77 40.75
C GLY A 418 7.28 14.25 41.22
N ILE A 419 6.87 13.90 42.43
CA ILE A 419 5.68 14.46 43.07
C ILE A 419 6.06 15.84 43.60
N PHE A 420 5.44 16.91 43.09
CA PHE A 420 5.53 18.24 43.67
C PHE A 420 4.34 18.44 44.62
N GLU A 421 4.59 18.52 45.92
CA GLU A 421 3.57 18.91 46.89
C GLU A 421 3.78 20.39 47.30
N LYS A 422 2.70 21.19 47.24
CA LYS A 422 2.71 22.59 47.66
C LYS A 422 2.55 22.67 49.17
N ILE A 423 3.61 23.05 49.89
CA ILE A 423 3.48 23.53 51.26
C ILE A 423 3.24 25.04 51.23
N GLY A 424 2.31 25.50 52.07
CA GLY A 424 1.55 26.75 51.99
C GLY A 424 2.28 28.10 52.06
N ASN A 425 3.56 28.21 51.68
CA ASN A 425 4.27 29.49 51.60
C ASN A 425 5.15 29.59 50.33
N GLY A 426 4.55 29.52 49.15
CA GLY A 426 5.08 30.10 47.89
C GLY A 426 6.44 29.63 47.32
N GLN A 427 7.23 28.83 48.04
CA GLN A 427 8.51 28.29 47.59
C GLN A 427 8.33 26.81 47.19
N GLN A 428 8.79 26.48 45.98
CA GLN A 428 8.86 25.11 45.47
C GLN A 428 10.30 24.64 45.67
N GLU A 429 10.55 23.78 46.65
CA GLU A 429 11.80 23.02 46.74
C GLU A 429 11.63 21.61 46.17
N TYR A 430 12.65 21.18 45.43
CA TYR A 430 12.74 19.84 44.87
C TYR A 430 13.26 18.88 45.94
N ILE A 431 12.38 18.09 46.54
CA ILE A 431 12.78 17.01 47.45
C ILE A 431 13.16 15.81 46.58
N LYS A 432 14.46 15.48 46.51
CA LYS A 432 14.91 14.17 46.01
C LYS A 432 14.37 13.12 46.97
N SER A 433 13.50 12.24 46.49
CA SER A 433 13.14 11.04 47.24
C SER A 433 14.38 10.14 47.36
N GLU A 434 14.93 10.05 48.57
CA GLU A 434 16.07 9.18 48.93
C GLU A 434 15.72 7.67 48.94
N SER A 435 14.69 7.26 48.21
CA SER A 435 14.22 5.86 48.17
C SER A 435 14.47 5.21 46.82
N ASN A 436 15.68 5.37 46.29
CA ASN A 436 16.24 4.43 45.32
C ASN A 436 17.64 4.10 45.83
N LEU A 437 17.89 2.81 46.10
CA LEU A 437 19.24 2.27 46.27
C LEU A 437 20.17 3.01 45.32
N GLU A 438 21.23 3.62 45.84
CA GLU A 438 22.28 4.26 45.05
C GLU A 438 22.74 3.26 43.99
N GLN A 439 22.21 3.39 42.77
CA GLN A 439 22.78 2.74 41.62
C GLN A 439 24.18 3.32 41.51
N LEU A 440 25.18 2.55 41.93
CA LEU A 440 26.60 2.86 41.80
C LEU A 440 26.81 3.53 40.45
N LYS A 441 27.10 4.84 40.46
CA LYS A 441 27.37 5.60 39.24
C LYS A 441 28.42 4.82 38.47
N PRO A 442 28.14 4.40 37.22
CA PRO A 442 29.06 3.55 36.49
C PRO A 442 30.41 4.25 36.34
N ALA A 443 31.50 3.56 36.69
CA ALA A 443 32.85 4.13 36.63
C ALA A 443 33.26 4.57 35.20
N VAL A 444 32.62 4.00 34.17
CA VAL A 444 32.79 4.32 32.75
C VAL A 444 31.42 4.31 32.09
N LEU A 445 31.09 5.37 31.34
CA LEU A 445 29.84 5.51 30.58
C LEU A 445 29.93 4.89 29.19
N VAL A 446 31.06 5.08 28.51
CA VAL A 446 31.33 4.54 27.18
C VAL A 446 32.69 3.85 27.20
N SER A 447 32.74 2.58 26.82
CA SER A 447 33.97 1.79 26.74
C SER A 447 34.04 1.08 25.39
N PHE A 448 35.05 1.42 24.61
CA PHE A 448 35.50 0.69 23.42
C PHE A 448 36.72 -0.14 23.80
N LYS A 449 36.69 -1.43 23.47
CA LYS A 449 37.82 -2.36 23.62
C LYS A 449 38.07 -3.09 22.30
N ASP A 450 39.24 -2.88 21.71
CA ASP A 450 39.68 -3.49 20.44
C ASP A 450 38.60 -3.42 19.34
N TYR A 451 37.90 -2.28 19.29
CA TYR A 451 36.71 -2.12 18.46
C TYR A 451 37.10 -1.84 17.02
N THR A 452 36.75 -2.79 16.13
CA THR A 452 36.96 -2.66 14.70
C THR A 452 35.64 -2.84 13.97
N ALA A 453 35.35 -1.92 13.05
CA ALA A 453 34.13 -1.92 12.26
C ALA A 453 34.41 -1.59 10.80
N HIS A 454 33.60 -2.15 9.91
CA HIS A 454 33.73 -2.00 8.45
C HIS A 454 32.43 -1.48 7.86
N TRP A 455 32.54 -0.71 6.79
CA TRP A 455 31.37 -0.44 5.94
C TRP A 455 31.13 -1.68 5.07
N LYS A 456 29.94 -2.28 5.18
CA LYS A 456 29.55 -3.42 4.32
C LYS A 456 29.07 -2.87 2.97
N SER A 457 29.80 -3.17 1.89
CA SER A 457 29.33 -3.02 0.52
C SER A 457 28.78 -4.36 0.02
N SER A 458 27.68 -4.34 -0.73
CA SER A 458 27.03 -5.53 -1.31
C SER A 458 27.84 -6.19 -2.43
N GLU A 459 28.96 -5.59 -2.86
CA GLU A 459 29.86 -6.13 -3.89
C GLU A 459 31.06 -6.92 -3.33
N ASP A 460 31.25 -6.95 -2.00
CA ASP A 460 32.40 -7.61 -1.38
C ASP A 460 32.01 -8.99 -0.83
N GLU A 461 31.71 -9.96 -1.71
CA GLU A 461 31.82 -11.39 -1.36
C GLU A 461 33.30 -11.79 -1.13
N ASP A 462 34.25 -11.02 -1.67
CA ASP A 462 35.67 -11.20 -1.43
C ASP A 462 36.12 -10.50 -0.13
N MET A 463 36.60 -11.30 0.82
CA MET A 463 37.09 -10.89 2.14
C MET A 463 38.24 -9.86 2.13
N LYS A 464 38.79 -9.50 0.96
CA LYS A 464 40.01 -8.68 0.80
C LYS A 464 39.77 -7.18 0.59
N ASN A 465 38.55 -6.73 0.27
CA ASN A 465 38.27 -5.33 -0.10
C ASN A 465 37.31 -4.58 0.86
N ARG A 466 37.10 -5.07 2.08
CA ARG A 466 36.29 -4.32 3.06
C ARG A 466 37.04 -3.06 3.52
N VAL A 467 36.45 -1.89 3.27
CA VAL A 467 36.99 -0.63 3.78
C VAL A 467 36.75 -0.55 5.29
N LEU A 468 37.84 -0.54 6.06
CA LEU A 468 37.83 -0.30 7.50
C LEU A 468 37.22 1.08 7.78
N ALA A 469 36.15 1.09 8.58
CA ALA A 469 35.48 2.31 9.00
C ALA A 469 36.11 2.86 10.29
N LEU A 470 36.44 1.96 11.21
CA LEU A 470 37.15 2.20 12.46
C LEU A 470 38.05 0.99 12.71
N ASP A 471 39.30 1.22 13.10
CA ASP A 471 40.29 0.18 13.33
C ASP A 471 40.89 0.32 14.73
N ASP A 472 40.85 -0.77 15.51
CA ASP A 472 41.44 -0.93 16.85
C ASP A 472 41.16 0.25 17.81
N ILE A 473 39.89 0.65 17.94
CA ILE A 473 39.51 1.75 18.82
C ILE A 473 39.45 1.26 20.27
N ASN A 474 40.28 1.88 21.11
CA ASN A 474 40.36 1.66 22.56
C ASN A 474 40.12 2.99 23.31
N LEU A 475 38.93 3.17 23.89
CA LEU A 475 38.48 4.45 24.48
C LEU A 475 37.59 4.23 25.71
N ASN A 476 37.87 4.94 26.79
CA ASN A 476 37.02 4.95 28.01
C ASN A 476 36.62 6.38 28.37
N ILE A 477 35.31 6.66 28.37
CA ILE A 477 34.74 7.96 28.77
C ILE A 477 34.10 7.84 30.16
N LYS A 478 34.56 8.66 31.09
CA LYS A 478 34.07 8.72 32.47
C LYS A 478 32.82 9.60 32.58
N PRO A 479 31.98 9.44 33.62
CA PRO A 479 30.90 10.38 33.90
C PRO A 479 31.44 11.78 34.20
N GLU A 480 30.64 12.80 33.89
CA GLU A 480 30.89 14.22 34.22
C GLU A 480 32.15 14.84 33.56
N THR A 481 32.62 14.27 32.44
CA THR A 481 33.76 14.81 31.68
C THR A 481 33.36 15.35 30.30
N LEU A 482 34.02 16.42 29.85
CA LEU A 482 33.96 16.89 28.47
C LEU A 482 35.09 16.25 27.64
N THR A 483 34.73 15.38 26.70
CA THR A 483 35.67 14.72 25.80
C THR A 483 35.63 15.34 24.41
N THR A 484 36.77 15.77 23.89
CA THR A 484 36.88 16.39 22.56
C THR A 484 37.52 15.43 21.57
N ILE A 485 36.89 15.23 20.41
CA ILE A 485 37.42 14.43 19.30
C ILE A 485 37.89 15.36 18.18
N VAL A 486 39.16 15.27 17.78
CA VAL A 486 39.77 16.09 16.72
C VAL A 486 40.40 15.21 15.64
N GLY A 487 40.42 15.69 14.40
CA GLY A 487 41.00 14.96 13.28
C GLY A 487 40.67 15.58 11.93
N THR A 488 41.42 15.23 10.89
CA THR A 488 41.25 15.71 9.51
C THR A 488 39.87 15.36 8.94
N VAL A 489 39.44 16.01 7.85
CA VAL A 489 38.20 15.64 7.15
C VAL A 489 38.32 14.19 6.67
N GLY A 490 37.28 13.36 6.88
CA GLY A 490 37.29 11.94 6.51
C GLY A 490 37.95 10.98 7.51
N SER A 491 38.47 11.47 8.65
CA SER A 491 39.10 10.62 9.70
C SER A 491 38.15 9.71 10.49
N GLY A 492 36.87 9.61 10.13
CA GLY A 492 35.91 8.74 10.83
C GLY A 492 35.31 9.30 12.12
N LYS A 493 35.43 10.61 12.40
CA LYS A 493 34.83 11.25 13.60
C LYS A 493 33.31 11.00 13.72
N SER A 494 32.56 11.25 12.65
CA SER A 494 31.11 11.00 12.63
C SER A 494 30.80 9.51 12.73
N THR A 495 31.62 8.66 12.11
CA THR A 495 31.54 7.19 12.20
C THR A 495 31.72 6.70 13.64
N LEU A 496 32.62 7.29 14.41
CA LEU A 496 32.81 6.98 15.83
C LEU A 496 31.57 7.31 16.68
N LEU A 497 30.88 8.41 16.37
CA LEU A 497 29.60 8.76 17.02
C LEU A 497 28.48 7.78 16.63
N LEU A 498 28.40 7.37 15.37
CA LEU A 498 27.47 6.34 14.91
C LEU A 498 27.73 4.99 15.60
N ALA A 499 29.00 4.64 15.82
CA ALA A 499 29.36 3.46 16.60
C ALA A 499 28.86 3.58 18.05
N MET A 500 29.01 4.74 18.72
CA MET A 500 28.44 4.97 20.06
C MET A 500 26.91 4.84 20.10
N LEU A 501 26.22 5.19 19.02
CA LEU A 501 24.77 5.00 18.84
C LEU A 501 24.38 3.56 18.48
N ARG A 502 25.34 2.65 18.30
CA ARG A 502 25.17 1.27 17.83
C ARG A 502 24.58 1.15 16.41
N GLU A 503 24.65 2.20 15.62
CA GLU A 503 24.26 2.18 14.20
C GLU A 503 25.29 1.46 13.33
N LEU A 504 26.52 1.30 13.84
CA LEU A 504 27.59 0.56 13.16
C LEU A 504 27.84 -0.75 13.91
N SER A 505 27.60 -1.89 13.25
CA SER A 505 27.85 -3.21 13.85
C SER A 505 29.35 -3.52 13.97
N PRO A 506 29.86 -3.94 15.15
CA PRO A 506 31.26 -4.34 15.30
C PRO A 506 31.57 -5.61 14.51
N THR A 507 32.76 -5.66 13.89
CA THR A 507 33.32 -6.90 13.35
C THR A 507 34.11 -7.65 14.42
N SER A 508 34.82 -6.91 15.27
CA SER A 508 35.53 -7.41 16.44
C SER A 508 35.56 -6.34 17.54
N GLY A 509 35.83 -6.77 18.76
CA GLY A 509 35.88 -5.90 19.94
C GLY A 509 34.56 -5.77 20.68
N HIS A 510 34.57 -4.97 21.74
CA HIS A 510 33.43 -4.77 22.63
C HIS A 510 33.11 -3.29 22.80
N LEU A 511 31.83 -2.94 22.65
CA LEU A 511 31.29 -1.62 22.94
C LEU A 511 30.27 -1.70 24.08
N ALA A 512 30.56 -1.00 25.17
CA ALA A 512 29.62 -0.81 26.27
C ALA A 512 29.23 0.66 26.37
N VAL A 513 27.93 0.95 26.24
CA VAL A 513 27.35 2.28 26.45
C VAL A 513 26.28 2.15 27.53
N ARG A 514 26.34 3.04 28.54
CA ARG A 514 25.44 3.03 29.69
C ARG A 514 24.70 4.37 29.81
N GLY A 515 23.37 4.32 29.90
CA GLY A 515 22.51 5.49 30.09
C GLY A 515 21.82 5.96 28.80
N SER A 516 21.10 7.08 28.89
CA SER A 516 20.42 7.71 27.75
C SER A 516 21.38 8.58 26.94
N ILE A 517 21.34 8.46 25.62
CA ILE A 517 22.17 9.23 24.69
C ILE A 517 21.32 10.35 24.07
N ALA A 518 21.90 11.56 23.97
CA ALA A 518 21.37 12.63 23.14
C ALA A 518 22.32 12.86 21.95
N TYR A 519 21.77 12.98 20.75
CA TYR A 519 22.55 13.11 19.52
C TYR A 519 22.14 14.37 18.74
N ALA A 520 23.13 15.13 18.29
CA ALA A 520 22.96 16.24 17.37
C ALA A 520 23.73 15.91 16.08
N ALA A 521 23.00 15.75 14.99
CA ALA A 521 23.57 15.38 13.70
C ALA A 521 24.33 16.56 13.06
N GLN A 522 25.31 16.23 12.20
CA GLN A 522 26.05 17.23 11.41
C GLN A 522 25.13 18.02 10.48
N GLU A 523 24.18 17.32 9.84
CA GLU A 523 23.09 17.94 9.09
C GLU A 523 21.85 17.96 9.99
N PRO A 524 21.33 19.14 10.36
CA PRO A 524 20.15 19.22 11.23
C PRO A 524 18.92 18.69 10.50
N TRP A 525 18.16 17.84 11.18
CA TRP A 525 16.87 17.36 10.70
C TRP A 525 15.74 18.06 11.47
N LEU A 526 14.82 18.67 10.72
CA LEU A 526 13.57 19.23 11.24
C LEU A 526 12.42 18.41 10.69
N PHE A 527 11.36 18.23 11.47
CA PHE A 527 10.11 17.63 11.01
C PHE A 527 9.03 18.69 10.89
N GLU A 528 8.02 18.40 10.06
CA GLU A 528 6.92 19.32 9.77
C GLU A 528 6.06 19.59 11.03
N ALA A 529 6.43 20.65 11.76
CA ALA A 529 5.76 21.09 12.98
C ALA A 529 6.21 22.52 13.33
N SER A 530 5.74 23.05 14.47
CA SER A 530 6.26 24.32 14.96
C SER A 530 7.72 24.20 15.44
N VAL A 531 8.45 25.31 15.45
CA VAL A 531 9.80 25.38 16.05
C VAL A 531 9.76 24.88 17.50
N ARG A 532 8.73 25.26 18.26
CA ARG A 532 8.48 24.75 19.61
C ARG A 532 8.40 23.22 19.64
N GLN A 533 7.65 22.61 18.73
CA GLN A 533 7.48 21.16 18.72
C GLN A 533 8.76 20.44 18.32
N ASN A 534 9.55 21.01 17.41
CA ASN A 534 10.89 20.51 17.08
C ASN A 534 11.82 20.55 18.30
N ILE A 535 11.75 21.58 19.14
CA ILE A 535 12.53 21.69 20.40
C ILE A 535 12.02 20.72 21.48
N LEU A 536 10.71 20.60 21.64
CA LEU A 536 10.10 19.71 22.65
C LEU A 536 10.24 18.23 22.30
N PHE A 537 10.25 17.90 21.00
CA PHE A 537 10.44 16.55 20.47
C PHE A 537 9.52 15.50 21.13
N GLY A 538 8.24 15.84 21.29
CA GLY A 538 7.23 14.96 21.89
C GLY A 538 7.15 14.98 23.43
N GLN A 539 7.99 15.78 24.11
CA GLN A 539 7.88 16.01 25.56
C GLN A 539 6.88 17.12 25.89
N ASP A 540 6.34 17.08 27.11
CA ASP A 540 5.48 18.15 27.63
C ASP A 540 6.27 19.46 27.82
N LEU A 541 5.58 20.59 27.65
CA LEU A 541 6.18 21.92 27.77
C LEU A 541 6.45 22.29 29.24
N ASP A 542 7.71 22.16 29.66
CA ASP A 542 8.21 22.83 30.87
C ASP A 542 8.70 24.25 30.53
N LEU A 543 7.90 25.25 30.90
CA LEU A 543 8.17 26.66 30.61
C LEU A 543 9.51 27.17 31.18
N ARG A 544 9.96 26.66 32.34
CA ARG A 544 11.21 27.14 32.97
C ARG A 544 12.40 26.61 32.18
N ARG A 545 12.43 25.30 31.96
CA ARG A 545 13.48 24.62 31.19
C ARG A 545 13.53 25.13 29.74
N TYR A 546 12.38 25.28 29.09
CA TYR A 546 12.29 25.76 27.72
C TYR A 546 12.87 27.17 27.54
N LYS A 547 12.50 28.12 28.41
CA LYS A 547 13.06 29.49 28.37
C LYS A 547 14.56 29.52 28.66
N GLN A 548 15.04 28.68 29.57
CA GLN A 548 16.46 28.57 29.88
C GLN A 548 17.24 28.04 28.67
N VAL A 549 16.74 26.99 28.01
CA VAL A 549 17.36 26.42 26.79
C VAL A 549 17.41 27.46 25.67
N ILE A 550 16.31 28.18 25.40
CA ILE A 550 16.28 29.25 24.38
C ILE A 550 17.33 30.32 24.68
N LYS A 551 17.47 30.72 25.95
CA LYS A 551 18.46 31.71 26.37
C LYS A 551 19.89 31.19 26.19
N CYS A 552 20.18 29.96 26.61
CA CYS A 552 21.50 29.32 26.49
C CYS A 552 21.90 29.11 25.03
N CYS A 553 20.96 28.76 24.15
CA CYS A 553 21.18 28.58 22.71
C CYS A 553 21.11 29.89 21.90
N GLN A 554 20.89 31.03 22.55
CA GLN A 554 20.80 32.36 21.92
C GLN A 554 19.72 32.52 20.83
N LEU A 555 18.71 31.65 20.80
CA LEU A 555 17.67 31.63 19.76
C LEU A 555 16.65 32.79 19.86
N LYS A 556 16.77 33.66 20.88
CA LYS A 556 15.74 34.68 21.16
C LYS A 556 15.58 35.68 20.01
N SER A 557 16.68 36.19 19.47
CA SER A 557 16.67 37.15 18.36
C SER A 557 16.09 36.54 17.08
N ASP A 558 16.42 35.27 16.81
CA ASP A 558 15.96 34.58 15.59
C ASP A 558 14.46 34.32 15.66
N LEU A 559 13.95 33.91 16.83
CA LEU A 559 12.53 33.72 17.05
C LEU A 559 11.74 35.03 16.93
N GLU A 560 12.31 36.17 17.32
CA GLU A 560 11.62 37.48 17.20
C GLU A 560 11.45 37.93 15.74
N ILE A 561 12.30 37.47 14.82
CA ILE A 561 12.20 37.77 13.38
C ILE A 561 11.09 36.96 12.72
N LEU A 562 10.73 35.79 13.27
CA LEU A 562 9.73 34.92 12.69
C LEU A 562 8.30 35.48 12.89
N PRO A 563 7.41 35.36 11.88
CA PRO A 563 6.08 35.97 11.89
C PRO A 563 5.19 35.51 13.06
N TYR A 564 5.38 34.29 13.56
CA TYR A 564 4.64 33.74 14.70
C TYR A 564 5.55 33.28 15.84
N GLY A 565 6.80 33.78 15.89
CA GLY A 565 7.77 33.37 16.90
C GLY A 565 8.04 31.86 16.89
N ASP A 566 8.03 31.25 18.07
CA ASP A 566 8.26 29.80 18.26
C ASP A 566 7.09 28.91 17.79
N LYS A 567 5.93 29.49 17.47
CA LYS A 567 4.79 28.78 16.88
C LYS A 567 4.85 28.71 15.36
N THR A 568 5.84 29.34 14.75
CA THR A 568 6.04 29.28 13.30
C THR A 568 6.26 27.83 12.87
N VAL A 569 5.50 27.37 11.89
CA VAL A 569 5.62 26.03 11.30
C VAL A 569 6.81 26.01 10.37
N VAL A 570 7.67 25.01 10.53
CA VAL A 570 8.85 24.78 9.68
C VAL A 570 8.71 23.42 9.00
N GLY A 571 9.03 23.35 7.70
CA GLY A 571 9.08 22.10 6.96
C GLY A 571 10.40 21.34 7.11
N GLU A 572 10.49 20.15 6.49
CA GLU A 572 11.65 19.23 6.57
C GLU A 572 12.99 19.81 6.07
N ARG A 573 12.97 21.00 5.44
CA ARG A 573 14.16 21.73 4.97
C ARG A 573 14.26 23.15 5.53
N GLY A 574 13.52 23.45 6.59
CA GLY A 574 13.48 24.80 7.17
C GLY A 574 12.78 25.84 6.30
N VAL A 575 11.86 25.41 5.43
CA VAL A 575 11.03 26.26 4.55
C VAL A 575 9.59 26.31 5.06
#